data_AF-A0A2E9GSG6-F1
#
_entry.id   AF-A0A2E9GSG6-F1
#
_cell.length_a   1.000
_cell.length_b   1.000
_cell.length_c   1.000
_cell.angle_alpha   90.00
_cell.angle_beta   90.00
_cell.angle_gamma   90.00
#
_symmetry.space_group_name_H-M   'P 1'
#
loop_
_entity.id
_entity.type
_entity.pdbx_description
1 polymer ?
#
loop_
_entity_poly.entity_id
_entity_poly.type
_entity_poly.pdbx_seq_one_letter_code
_entity_poly.pdbx_strand_id
1 'polypeptide(L)'
;MQDTALVIGNGPSVDQLDPAWLDHCYSFGCNHIYRKFEEWGRETDAVVITDHNRLREIGQRYATFRGDLFVGDERYAFPPKRRIKGLVGRDFTPLRQLTK
;
A
#
# COMPACT_ATOMS: atom_id res chain seq x y z
N MET A 1 -6.96 18.38 -10.70
CA MET A 1 -6.51 17.03 -10.32
C MET A 1 -5.00 17.01 -10.54
N GLN A 2 -4.23 16.33 -9.69
CA GLN A 2 -2.84 16.05 -10.02
C GLN A 2 -2.86 14.92 -11.06
N ASP A 3 -2.42 15.20 -12.28
CA ASP A 3 -2.49 14.25 -13.41
C ASP A 3 -1.36 13.21 -13.38
N THR A 4 -0.45 13.32 -12.41
CA THR A 4 0.74 12.45 -12.27
C THR A 4 0.62 11.58 -11.03
N ALA A 5 0.82 10.27 -11.22
CA ALA A 5 0.95 9.31 -10.15
C ALA A 5 2.43 8.96 -9.90
N LEU A 6 2.86 8.99 -8.64
CA LEU A 6 4.17 8.50 -8.21
C LEU A 6 4.02 7.10 -7.62
N VAL A 7 4.59 6.09 -8.27
CA VAL A 7 4.51 4.69 -7.81
C VAL A 7 5.84 4.28 -7.20
N ILE A 8 5.84 3.90 -5.94
CA ILE A 8 7.04 3.69 -5.13
C ILE A 8 7.15 2.22 -4.71
N GLY A 9 8.19 1.56 -5.24
CA GLY A 9 8.61 0.23 -4.80
C GLY A 9 9.44 0.26 -3.51
N ASN A 10 9.95 -0.90 -3.11
CA ASN A 10 10.78 -1.04 -1.89
C ASN A 10 12.27 -1.28 -2.20
N GLY A 11 12.71 -0.94 -3.42
CA GLY A 11 14.12 -1.08 -3.80
C GLY A 11 14.99 0.00 -3.14
N PRO A 12 16.32 -0.19 -3.08
CA PRO A 12 17.23 0.75 -2.39
C PRO A 12 17.16 2.21 -2.90
N SER A 13 16.71 2.43 -4.14
CA SER A 13 16.52 3.76 -4.69
C SER A 13 15.47 4.59 -3.94
N VAL A 14 14.59 3.95 -3.15
CA VAL A 14 13.61 4.64 -2.30
C VAL A 14 14.28 5.52 -1.25
N ASP A 15 15.49 5.18 -0.83
CA ASP A 15 16.29 5.96 0.14
C ASP A 15 16.80 7.28 -0.45
N GLN A 16 16.72 7.44 -1.78
CA GLN A 16 17.17 8.63 -2.51
C GLN A 16 15.99 9.50 -2.97
N LEU A 17 14.75 9.10 -2.65
CA LEU A 17 13.56 9.88 -3.00
C LEU A 17 13.52 11.15 -2.15
N ASP A 18 13.44 12.32 -2.80
CA ASP A 18 13.10 13.57 -2.12
C ASP A 18 11.61 13.54 -1.71
N PRO A 19 11.28 13.57 -0.41
CA PRO A 19 9.90 13.45 0.07
C PRO A 19 8.98 14.60 -0.41
N ALA A 20 9.54 15.73 -0.83
CA ALA A 20 8.76 16.85 -1.36
C ALA A 20 7.91 16.45 -2.58
N TRP A 21 8.31 15.41 -3.33
CA TRP A 21 7.52 14.89 -4.44
C TRP A 21 6.14 14.37 -4.03
N LEU A 22 5.97 13.92 -2.77
CA LEU A 22 4.69 13.46 -2.26
C LEU A 22 3.65 14.60 -2.27
N ASP A 23 4.07 15.86 -2.12
CA ASP A 23 3.16 17.04 -2.12
C ASP A 23 2.69 17.43 -3.54
N HIS A 24 3.37 16.92 -4.57
CA HIS A 24 3.13 17.32 -5.96
C HIS A 24 2.45 16.24 -6.81
N CYS A 25 2.42 14.99 -6.33
CA CYS A 25 1.88 13.85 -7.06
C CYS A 25 0.99 13.00 -6.15
N TYR A 26 -0.01 12.35 -6.73
CA TYR A 26 -0.75 11.32 -6.01
C TYR A 26 0.13 10.08 -5.91
N SER A 27 0.45 9.67 -4.68
CA SER A 27 1.50 8.69 -4.40
C SER A 27 0.94 7.32 -4.03
N PHE A 28 1.47 6.29 -4.66
CA PHE A 28 1.19 4.88 -4.36
C PHE A 28 2.45 4.24 -3.79
N GLY A 29 2.37 3.77 -2.55
CA GLY A 29 3.37 2.91 -1.96
C GLY A 29 2.97 1.44 -2.05
N CYS A 30 3.95 0.53 -1.99
CA CYS A 30 3.70 -0.91 -2.04
C CYS A 30 4.25 -1.61 -0.80
N ASN A 31 3.58 -2.65 -0.31
CA ASN A 31 4.10 -3.57 0.72
C ASN A 31 4.75 -2.86 1.93
N HIS A 32 6.07 -2.93 2.11
CA HIS A 32 6.79 -2.45 3.30
C HIS A 32 7.06 -0.94 3.33
N ILE A 33 6.43 -0.17 2.43
CA ILE A 33 6.65 1.27 2.29
C ILE A 33 6.40 2.05 3.59
N TYR A 34 5.58 1.52 4.51
CA TYR A 34 5.34 2.13 5.83
C TYR A 34 6.63 2.43 6.62
N ARG A 35 7.71 1.69 6.34
CA ARG A 35 9.02 1.91 6.97
C ARG A 35 9.64 3.26 6.65
N LYS A 36 9.16 3.93 5.59
CA LYS A 36 9.64 5.23 5.15
C LYS A 36 8.82 6.41 5.64
N PHE A 37 7.61 6.19 6.13
CA PHE A 37 6.69 7.27 6.47
C PHE A 37 7.21 8.17 7.61
N GLU A 38 7.90 7.58 8.59
CA GLU A 38 8.52 8.35 9.68
C GLU A 38 9.67 9.22 9.16
N GLU A 39 10.57 8.66 8.36
CA GLU A 39 11.69 9.37 7.73
C GLU A 39 11.22 10.50 6.81
N TRP A 40 10.14 10.26 6.06
CA TRP A 40 9.56 11.25 5.15
C TRP A 40 8.67 12.28 5.86
N GLY A 41 8.33 12.07 7.13
CA GLY A 41 7.36 12.89 7.85
C GLY A 41 5.93 12.84 7.29
N ARG A 42 5.67 11.99 6.30
CA ARG A 42 4.40 11.87 5.58
C ARG A 42 4.20 10.45 5.04
N GLU A 43 2.94 10.02 5.03
CA GLU A 43 2.50 8.77 4.42
C GLU A 43 2.18 8.99 2.93
N THR A 44 2.27 7.93 2.11
CA THR A 44 1.74 7.97 0.74
C THR A 44 0.22 8.12 0.74
N ASP A 45 -0.35 8.60 -0.36
CA ASP A 45 -1.81 8.79 -0.48
C ASP A 45 -2.55 7.45 -0.55
N ALA A 46 -1.90 6.46 -1.16
CA ALA A 46 -2.40 5.10 -1.27
C ALA A 46 -1.30 4.07 -0.98
N VAL A 47 -1.73 2.87 -0.56
CA VAL A 47 -0.88 1.69 -0.42
C VAL A 47 -1.51 0.50 -1.11
N VAL A 48 -0.69 -0.28 -1.83
CA VAL A 48 -1.10 -1.50 -2.52
C VAL A 48 -0.40 -2.73 -1.92
N ILE A 49 -1.18 -3.75 -1.58
CA ILE A 49 -0.69 -5.07 -1.12
C ILE A 49 -1.42 -6.15 -1.92
N THR A 50 -0.71 -6.97 -2.67
CA THR A 50 -1.31 -8.01 -3.53
C THR A 50 -0.97 -9.43 -3.14
N ASP A 51 0.05 -9.61 -2.29
CA ASP A 51 0.61 -10.90 -1.90
C ASP A 51 0.07 -11.34 -0.53
N HIS A 52 -0.38 -12.60 -0.40
CA HIS A 52 -0.98 -13.14 0.80
C HIS A 52 0.01 -13.20 1.97
N ASN A 53 1.25 -13.59 1.69
CA ASN A 53 2.27 -13.69 2.72
C ASN A 53 2.65 -12.30 3.23
N ARG A 54 2.79 -11.31 2.34
CA ARG A 54 2.95 -9.91 2.72
C ARG A 54 1.76 -9.44 3.55
N LEU A 55 0.53 -9.67 3.11
CA LEU A 55 -0.66 -9.26 3.85
C LEU A 55 -0.67 -9.80 5.30
N ARG A 56 -0.27 -11.05 5.50
CA ARG A 56 -0.14 -11.64 6.84
C ARG A 56 0.99 -11.03 7.67
N GLU A 57 2.10 -10.69 7.04
CA GLU A 57 3.28 -10.13 7.70
C GLU A 57 3.05 -8.68 8.16
N ILE A 58 2.46 -7.85 7.29
CA ILE A 58 2.45 -6.39 7.47
C ILE A 58 1.05 -5.78 7.54
N GLY A 59 -0.02 -6.55 7.41
CA GLY A 59 -1.39 -6.01 7.36
C GLY A 59 -1.71 -5.08 8.54
N GLN A 60 -1.34 -5.48 9.76
CA GLN A 60 -1.57 -4.69 10.98
C GLN A 60 -0.77 -3.37 11.02
N ARG A 61 0.31 -3.24 10.24
CA ARG A 61 1.06 -1.97 10.14
C ARG A 61 0.24 -0.87 9.45
N TYR A 62 -0.80 -1.27 8.71
CA TYR A 62 -1.70 -0.35 8.00
C TYR A 62 -3.02 -0.09 8.73
N ALA A 63 -3.22 -0.61 9.95
CA ALA A 63 -4.46 -0.42 10.70
C ALA A 63 -4.81 1.07 10.93
N THR A 64 -3.78 1.91 11.13
CA THR A 64 -3.91 3.36 11.39
C THR A 64 -3.43 4.24 10.24
N PHE A 65 -3.00 3.64 9.12
CA PHE A 65 -2.62 4.40 7.91
C PHE A 65 -3.80 5.28 7.49
N ARG A 66 -3.57 6.54 7.09
CA ARG A 66 -4.69 7.44 6.79
C ARG A 66 -5.14 7.40 5.33
N GLY A 67 -4.25 6.99 4.43
CA GLY A 67 -4.53 6.90 3.01
C GLY A 67 -5.41 5.71 2.61
N ASP A 68 -5.57 5.57 1.29
CA ASP A 68 -6.34 4.51 0.65
C ASP A 68 -5.55 3.19 0.66
N LEU A 69 -6.15 2.14 1.23
CA LEU A 69 -5.54 0.82 1.27
C LEU A 69 -6.18 -0.10 0.22
N PHE A 70 -5.42 -0.46 -0.80
CA PHE A 70 -5.84 -1.38 -1.86
C PHE A 70 -5.24 -2.76 -1.62
N VAL A 71 -6.09 -3.78 -1.50
CA VAL A 71 -5.63 -5.14 -1.13
C VAL A 71 -6.16 -6.19 -2.09
N GLY A 72 -5.23 -6.95 -2.68
CA GLY A 72 -5.47 -8.21 -3.36
C GLY A 72 -4.97 -9.41 -2.53
N ASP A 73 -5.25 -10.61 -3.00
CA ASP A 73 -4.73 -11.87 -2.46
C ASP A 73 -4.61 -12.82 -3.65
N GLU A 74 -3.39 -13.00 -4.15
CA GLU A 74 -3.02 -13.59 -5.44
C GLU A 74 -3.56 -15.00 -5.68
N ARG A 75 -4.07 -15.62 -4.63
CA ARG A 75 -4.74 -16.93 -4.65
C ARG A 75 -6.20 -16.84 -5.11
N TYR A 76 -6.76 -15.64 -5.23
CA TYR A 76 -8.16 -15.41 -5.56
C TYR A 76 -8.33 -14.31 -6.61
N ALA A 77 -9.18 -14.55 -7.60
CA ALA A 77 -9.62 -13.47 -8.50
C ALA A 77 -10.41 -12.39 -7.73
N PHE A 78 -11.17 -12.81 -6.72
CA PHE A 78 -11.93 -11.94 -5.82
C PHE A 78 -11.48 -12.14 -4.37
N PRO A 79 -10.76 -11.17 -3.78
CA PRO A 79 -10.13 -11.36 -2.47
C PRO A 79 -11.17 -11.49 -1.35
N PRO A 80 -10.98 -12.40 -0.37
CA PRO A 80 -11.95 -12.69 0.69
C PRO A 80 -12.01 -11.55 1.72
N LYS A 81 -12.90 -10.56 1.47
CA LYS A 81 -13.01 -9.29 2.23
C LYS A 81 -12.98 -9.44 3.75
N ARG A 82 -13.83 -10.30 4.32
CA ARG A 82 -13.93 -10.48 5.78
C ARG A 82 -12.62 -10.96 6.39
N ARG A 83 -11.94 -11.90 5.73
CA ARG A 83 -10.65 -12.44 6.18
C ARG A 83 -9.57 -11.36 6.13
N ILE A 84 -9.51 -10.62 5.03
CA ILE A 84 -8.51 -9.57 4.84
C ILE A 84 -8.73 -8.42 5.82
N LYS A 85 -9.97 -7.97 6.03
CA LYS A 85 -10.30 -6.95 7.04
C LYS A 85 -9.79 -7.33 8.43
N GLY A 86 -9.88 -8.62 8.80
CA GLY A 86 -9.28 -9.13 10.04
C GLY A 86 -7.75 -9.05 10.09
N LEU A 87 -7.06 -9.19 8.94
CA LEU A 87 -5.60 -9.09 8.85
C LEU A 87 -5.10 -7.64 8.86
N VAL A 88 -5.83 -6.70 8.26
CA VAL A 88 -5.43 -5.27 8.22
C VAL A 88 -5.99 -4.44 9.36
N GLY A 89 -7.07 -4.88 10.02
CA GLY A 89 -7.69 -4.15 11.12
C GLY A 89 -8.51 -2.92 10.70
N ARG A 90 -8.73 -2.71 9.39
CA ARG A 90 -9.51 -1.58 8.85
C ARG A 90 -10.22 -1.95 7.54
N ASP A 91 -11.11 -1.06 7.10
CA ASP A 91 -11.67 -1.12 5.75
C ASP A 91 -10.62 -0.83 4.68
N PHE A 92 -10.81 -1.44 3.52
CA PHE A 92 -9.88 -1.42 2.39
C PHE A 92 -10.65 -1.59 1.07
N THR A 93 -10.02 -1.20 -0.03
CA THR A 93 -10.52 -1.40 -1.39
C THR A 93 -10.00 -2.72 -1.96
N PRO A 94 -10.86 -3.70 -2.26
CA PRO A 94 -10.43 -4.97 -2.84
C PRO A 94 -9.89 -4.79 -4.26
N LEU A 95 -8.76 -5.41 -4.56
CA LEU A 95 -8.24 -5.50 -5.93
C LEU A 95 -8.61 -6.84 -6.55
N ARG A 96 -9.30 -6.80 -7.69
CA ARG A 96 -9.49 -7.97 -8.53
C ARG A 96 -8.14 -8.35 -9.13
N GLN A 97 -7.83 -9.64 -9.12
CA GLN A 97 -6.57 -10.14 -9.66
C GLN A 97 -6.79 -11.07 -10.84
N LEU A 98 -5.82 -11.05 -11.74
CA LEU A 98 -5.65 -12.10 -12.74
C LEU A 98 -4.96 -13.26 -12.02
N THR A 99 -5.67 -14.37 -11.88
CA THR A 99 -5.09 -15.60 -11.33
C THR A 99 -4.08 -16.14 -12.34
N LYS A 100 -2.86 -16.41 -11.88
CA LYS A 100 -1.84 -17.11 -12.67
C LYS A 100 -2.21 -18.57 -12.88
#